data_AF-A0A2D5A8C0-F1
#
_entry.id   AF-A0A2D5A8C0-F1
#
_cell.length_a   1.000
_cell.length_b   1.000
_cell.length_c   1.000
_cell.angle_alpha   90.00
_cell.angle_beta   90.00
_cell.angle_gamma   90.00
#
_symmetry.space_group_name_H-M   'P 1'
#
loop_
_entity.id
_entity.type
_entity.pdbx_description
1 polymer ?
#
loop_
_entity_poly.entity_id
_entity_poly.type
_entity_poly.pdbx_seq_one_letter_code
_entity_poly.pdbx_strand_id
1 'polypeptide(L)'
;MRFTDGFRFLPHLAILFTSLLLLPGCDREATPAAAPKDGGVGVIGERVTMDDDPVVTKFRTEAAGYLEMRAILGDLNRRMAAGNATAEEVEQWRDLQEKCDRERVRLNAILYADSTGPDRRRAMFWILQSAN
;
A
#
# COMPACT_ATOMS: atom_id res chain seq x y z
N MET A 1 -37.86 -27.13 31.20
CA MET A 1 -38.66 -26.63 30.06
C MET A 1 -38.99 -25.16 30.32
N ARG A 2 -38.93 -24.33 29.26
CA ARG A 2 -39.17 -22.86 29.17
C ARG A 2 -37.93 -21.96 29.29
N PHE A 3 -37.33 -21.79 28.11
CA PHE A 3 -36.71 -20.56 27.61
C PHE A 3 -37.74 -19.42 27.56
N THR A 4 -37.31 -18.21 27.92
CA THR A 4 -37.83 -16.90 27.48
C THR A 4 -36.70 -15.89 27.71
N ASP A 5 -35.96 -15.51 26.68
CA ASP A 5 -36.13 -14.27 25.88
C ASP A 5 -35.98 -12.96 26.65
N GLY A 6 -35.04 -12.12 26.22
CA GLY A 6 -34.85 -10.79 26.76
C GLY A 6 -33.63 -10.02 26.25
N PHE A 7 -33.41 -9.95 24.94
CA PHE A 7 -32.57 -8.90 24.35
C PHE A 7 -33.14 -7.52 24.70
N ARG A 8 -32.33 -6.64 25.30
CA ARG A 8 -32.57 -5.19 25.31
C ARG A 8 -31.26 -4.43 25.09
N PHE A 9 -31.02 -4.08 23.83
CA PHE A 9 -30.26 -2.89 23.44
C PHE A 9 -31.02 -1.64 23.89
N LEU A 10 -30.35 -0.67 24.51
CA LEU A 10 -30.70 0.74 24.34
C LEU A 10 -29.45 1.63 24.45
N PRO A 11 -29.43 2.75 23.72
CA PRO A 11 -28.23 3.46 23.29
C PRO A 11 -27.99 4.72 24.12
N HIS A 12 -26.75 4.98 24.50
CA HIS A 12 -26.37 6.31 25.00
C HIS A 12 -25.25 6.90 24.15
N LEU A 13 -25.72 7.57 23.10
CA LEU A 13 -25.05 8.62 22.37
C LEU A 13 -24.70 9.74 23.37
N ALA A 14 -23.43 9.90 23.70
CA ALA A 14 -22.91 11.10 24.37
C ALA A 14 -21.87 11.73 23.44
N ILE A 15 -22.35 12.66 22.61
CA ILE A 15 -21.54 13.65 21.91
C ILE A 15 -21.45 14.87 22.82
N LEU A 16 -20.23 15.39 23.04
CA LEU A 16 -19.85 16.77 23.39
C LEU A 16 -18.43 16.68 24.01
N PHE A 17 -17.45 17.56 23.77
CA PHE A 17 -17.21 18.64 22.83
C PHE A 17 -15.72 18.99 23.07
N THR A 18 -14.97 19.22 22.00
CA THR A 18 -13.81 20.13 21.87
C THR A 18 -12.80 20.31 23.02
N SER A 19 -11.54 20.01 22.69
CA SER A 19 -10.40 20.91 22.96
C SER A 19 -9.25 20.57 22.00
N LEU A 20 -9.30 21.13 20.79
CA LEU A 20 -8.13 21.19 19.90
C LEU A 20 -7.23 22.32 20.41
N LEU A 21 -6.28 21.98 21.27
CA LEU A 21 -5.20 22.88 21.64
C LEU A 21 -4.19 22.94 20.48
N LEU A 22 -4.05 24.15 19.95
CA LEU A 22 -3.08 24.58 18.96
C LEU A 22 -1.65 24.24 19.42
N LEU A 23 -0.96 23.37 18.67
CA LEU A 23 0.50 23.29 18.66
C LEU A 23 1.00 23.96 17.37
N PRO A 24 1.65 25.13 17.44
CA PRO A 24 2.30 25.72 16.28
C PRO A 24 3.70 25.11 16.17
N GLY A 25 3.90 24.24 15.17
CA GLY A 25 5.21 23.64 14.93
C GLY A 25 5.19 22.39 14.07
N CYS A 26 4.37 22.34 13.01
CA CYS A 26 4.58 21.35 11.96
C CYS A 26 5.65 21.89 11.03
N ASP A 27 6.89 21.54 11.37
CA ASP A 27 7.99 21.58 10.44
C ASP A 27 7.64 20.77 9.20
N ARG A 28 8.09 21.28 8.07
CA ARG A 28 7.55 21.03 6.73
C ARG A 28 7.84 19.59 6.26
N GLU A 29 6.99 18.63 6.63
CA GLU A 29 6.83 17.40 5.85
C GLU A 29 6.22 17.78 4.52
N ALA A 30 7.05 17.82 3.48
CA ALA A 30 6.59 17.93 2.11
C ALA A 30 5.61 16.78 1.85
N THR A 31 4.32 17.10 1.81
CA THR A 31 3.26 16.18 1.42
C THR A 31 3.69 15.56 0.07
N PRO A 32 3.78 14.23 -0.07
CA PRO A 32 4.11 13.63 -1.34
C PRO A 32 3.09 14.12 -2.37
N ALA A 33 3.58 14.58 -3.52
CA ALA A 33 2.74 15.15 -4.57
C ALA A 33 1.55 14.23 -4.86
N ALA A 34 0.34 14.79 -4.78
CA ALA A 34 -0.88 14.06 -5.10
C ALA A 34 -0.80 13.52 -6.53
N ALA A 35 -1.22 12.27 -6.73
CA ALA A 35 -1.19 11.64 -8.04
C ALA A 35 -2.03 12.45 -9.05
N PRO A 36 -1.55 12.67 -10.29
CA PRO A 36 -2.22 13.55 -11.26
C PRO A 36 -3.63 13.06 -11.64
N LYS A 37 -4.52 14.00 -11.98
CA LYS A 37 -5.93 13.71 -12.31
C LYS A 37 -6.12 12.80 -13.53
N ASP A 38 -5.15 12.80 -14.45
CA ASP A 38 -5.10 11.90 -15.60
C ASP A 38 -3.87 10.99 -15.48
N GLY A 39 -4.10 9.72 -15.11
CA GLY A 39 -3.04 8.72 -14.93
C GLY A 39 -2.43 8.66 -13.51
N GLY A 40 -3.04 9.33 -12.53
CA GLY A 40 -2.74 9.14 -11.11
C GLY A 40 -3.59 8.06 -10.45
N VAL A 41 -3.08 7.56 -9.32
CA VAL A 41 -3.64 6.50 -8.49
C VAL A 41 -5.14 6.67 -8.27
N GLY A 42 -5.93 5.66 -8.68
CA GLY A 42 -7.36 5.57 -8.39
C GLY A 42 -8.24 5.29 -9.61
N VAL A 43 -7.77 5.60 -10.81
CA VAL A 43 -8.40 5.11 -12.03
C VAL A 43 -7.70 3.82 -12.41
N ILE A 44 -8.33 2.68 -12.14
CA ILE A 44 -7.96 1.39 -12.75
C ILE A 44 -8.26 1.53 -14.23
N GLY A 45 -7.38 2.22 -14.95
CA GLY A 45 -7.38 2.21 -16.40
C GLY A 45 -7.07 0.80 -16.88
N GLU A 46 -7.46 0.49 -18.10
CA GLU A 46 -7.13 -0.78 -18.74
C GLU A 46 -5.63 -1.12 -18.57
N ARG A 47 -5.34 -2.40 -18.43
CA ARG A 47 -3.97 -2.88 -18.34
C ARG A 47 -3.24 -2.50 -19.62
N VAL A 48 -2.29 -1.58 -19.49
CA VAL A 48 -1.39 -1.20 -20.58
C VAL A 48 -0.08 -1.92 -20.38
N THR A 49 0.34 -2.70 -21.38
CA THR A 49 1.66 -3.31 -21.44
C THR A 49 2.51 -2.55 -22.45
N MET A 50 3.71 -2.14 -22.02
CA MET A 50 4.70 -1.45 -22.85
C MET A 50 6.03 -2.21 -22.77
N ASP A 51 6.00 -3.49 -23.17
CA ASP A 51 7.13 -4.40 -23.02
C ASP A 51 8.38 -3.96 -23.81
N ASP A 52 8.19 -3.22 -24.90
CA ASP A 52 9.29 -2.71 -25.74
C ASP A 52 9.79 -1.31 -25.34
N ASP A 53 9.13 -0.62 -24.39
CA ASP A 53 9.57 0.71 -23.97
C ASP A 53 10.78 0.59 -23.03
N PRO A 54 11.93 1.21 -23.35
CA PRO A 54 13.16 1.04 -22.59
C PRO A 54 13.07 1.56 -21.15
N VAL A 55 12.23 2.57 -20.89
CA VAL A 55 12.03 3.13 -19.54
C VAL A 55 11.20 2.16 -18.71
N VAL A 56 10.14 1.59 -19.29
CA VAL A 56 9.29 0.59 -18.63
C VAL A 56 10.06 -0.71 -18.37
N THR A 57 10.88 -1.15 -19.32
CA THR A 57 11.75 -2.33 -19.17
C THR A 57 12.78 -2.12 -18.07
N LYS A 58 13.45 -0.97 -18.02
CA LYS A 58 14.35 -0.64 -16.91
C LYS A 58 13.60 -0.66 -15.57
N PHE A 59 12.41 -0.05 -15.51
CA PHE A 59 11.60 -0.05 -14.29
C PHE A 59 11.22 -1.46 -13.84
N ARG A 60 10.91 -2.38 -14.78
CA ARG A 60 10.66 -3.78 -14.46
C ARG A 60 11.84 -4.45 -13.78
N THR A 61 13.05 -4.21 -14.27
CA THR A 61 14.28 -4.71 -13.64
C THR A 61 14.46 -4.13 -12.24
N GLU A 62 14.24 -2.82 -12.07
CA GLU A 62 14.31 -2.15 -10.78
C GLU A 62 13.27 -2.70 -9.78
N ALA A 63 12.08 -3.07 -10.25
CA ALA A 63 10.99 -3.57 -9.43
C ALA A 63 11.11 -5.07 -9.09
N ALA A 64 12.00 -5.82 -9.74
CA ALA A 64 12.07 -7.29 -9.59
C ALA A 64 12.26 -7.72 -8.12
N GLY A 65 13.20 -7.09 -7.41
CA GLY A 65 13.44 -7.39 -5.99
C GLY A 65 12.24 -7.04 -5.10
N TYR A 66 11.54 -5.94 -5.37
CA TYR A 66 10.31 -5.60 -4.67
C TYR A 66 9.22 -6.67 -4.86
N LEU A 67 9.02 -7.14 -6.10
CA LEU A 67 8.00 -8.14 -6.41
C LEU A 67 8.32 -9.49 -5.74
N GLU A 68 9.59 -9.87 -5.69
CA GLU A 68 10.03 -11.05 -4.95
C GLU A 68 9.76 -10.93 -3.44
N MET A 69 10.14 -9.81 -2.83
CA MET A 69 9.86 -9.58 -1.40
C MET A 69 8.34 -9.57 -1.13
N ARG A 70 7.52 -9.02 -2.03
CA ARG A 70 6.06 -9.04 -1.91
C ARG A 70 5.48 -10.45 -1.98
N ALA A 71 6.01 -11.31 -2.86
CA ALA A 71 5.59 -12.71 -2.93
C ALA A 71 5.86 -13.44 -1.60
N ILE A 72 7.06 -13.27 -1.04
CA ILE A 72 7.43 -13.85 0.26
C ILE A 72 6.54 -13.31 1.39
N LEU A 73 6.27 -12.00 1.42
CA LEU A 73 5.33 -11.41 2.37
C LEU A 73 3.92 -11.98 2.23
N GLY A 74 3.46 -12.23 1.00
CA GLY A 74 2.19 -12.87 0.72
C GLY A 74 2.09 -14.24 1.37
N ASP A 75 3.15 -15.03 1.32
CA ASP A 75 3.21 -16.36 1.92
C ASP A 75 3.22 -16.30 3.46
N LEU A 76 4.03 -15.40 4.04
CA LEU A 76 4.07 -15.15 5.49
C LEU A 76 2.73 -14.65 6.01
N ASN A 77 2.07 -13.74 5.28
CA ASN A 77 0.72 -13.26 5.62
C ASN A 77 -0.29 -14.39 5.67
N ARG A 78 -0.26 -15.33 4.71
CA ARG A 78 -1.14 -16.51 4.73
C ARG A 78 -0.86 -17.41 5.93
N ARG A 79 0.40 -17.59 6.32
CA ARG A 79 0.77 -18.36 7.52
C ARG A 79 0.29 -17.70 8.80
N MET A 80 0.54 -16.40 8.96
CA MET A 80 0.05 -15.64 10.11
C MET A 80 -1.49 -15.66 10.20
N ALA A 81 -2.19 -15.50 9.08
CA ALA A 81 -3.65 -15.59 9.02
C ALA A 81 -4.17 -16.98 9.39
N ALA A 82 -3.43 -18.05 9.05
CA ALA A 82 -3.74 -19.42 9.44
C ALA A 82 -3.38 -19.74 10.90
N GLY A 83 -2.69 -18.83 11.62
CA GLY A 83 -2.24 -19.05 12.99
C GLY A 83 -1.11 -20.07 13.12
N ASN A 84 -0.40 -20.39 12.04
CA ASN A 84 0.68 -21.37 12.02
C ASN A 84 2.08 -20.75 11.89
N ALA A 85 2.18 -19.42 11.95
CA ALA A 85 3.45 -18.72 11.86
C ALA A 85 4.29 -18.90 13.13
N THR A 86 5.58 -19.18 12.98
CA THR A 86 6.53 -19.20 14.09
C THR A 86 6.94 -17.78 14.52
N ALA A 87 7.60 -17.65 15.68
CA ALA A 87 8.13 -16.36 16.12
C ALA A 87 9.18 -15.82 15.13
N GLU A 88 10.03 -16.69 14.60
CA GLU A 88 11.04 -16.34 13.59
C GLU A 88 10.40 -15.84 12.31
N GLU A 89 9.30 -16.45 11.86
CA GLU A 89 8.56 -16.02 10.67
C GLU A 89 7.88 -14.66 10.88
N VAL A 90 7.43 -14.37 12.11
CA VAL A 90 6.90 -13.05 12.47
C VAL A 90 7.99 -11.98 12.43
N GLU A 91 9.17 -12.24 12.97
CA GLU A 91 10.29 -11.29 12.88
C GLU A 91 10.76 -11.12 11.43
N GLN A 92 10.86 -12.21 10.67
CA GLN A 92 11.15 -12.17 9.23
C GLN A 92 10.13 -11.31 8.47
N TRP A 93 8.85 -11.44 8.80
CA TRP A 93 7.80 -10.63 8.21
C TRP A 93 8.00 -9.13 8.49
N ARG A 94 8.33 -8.76 9.74
CA ARG A 94 8.57 -7.35 10.12
C ARG A 94 9.72 -6.74 9.34
N ASP A 95 10.86 -7.43 9.30
CA ASP A 95 12.04 -6.98 8.57
C ASP A 95 11.77 -6.82 7.07
N LEU A 96 11.03 -7.78 6.50
CA LEU A 96 10.72 -7.79 5.09
C LEU A 96 9.68 -6.74 4.70
N GLN A 97 8.70 -6.49 5.59
CA GLN A 97 7.71 -5.44 5.43
C GLN A 97 8.38 -4.07 5.39
N GLU A 98 9.29 -3.79 6.32
CA GLU A 98 10.04 -2.54 6.36
C GLU A 98 10.91 -2.32 5.11
N LYS A 99 11.55 -3.39 4.61
CA LYS A 99 12.29 -3.36 3.33
C LYS A 99 11.36 -3.09 2.15
N CYS A 100 10.20 -3.73 2.10
CA CYS A 100 9.20 -3.49 1.06
C CYS A 100 8.70 -2.04 1.08
N ASP A 101 8.45 -1.46 2.25
CA ASP A 101 7.94 -0.10 2.37
C ASP A 101 8.97 0.93 1.87
N ARG A 102 10.24 0.77 2.24
CA ARG A 102 11.32 1.60 1.69
C ARG A 102 11.44 1.48 0.18
N GLU A 103 11.41 0.25 -0.33
CA GLU A 103 11.55 -0.01 -1.75
C GLU A 103 10.33 0.51 -2.53
N ARG A 104 9.14 0.44 -1.94
CA ARG A 104 7.92 1.01 -2.51
C ARG A 104 8.04 2.52 -2.68
N VAL A 105 8.61 3.23 -1.71
CA VAL A 105 8.87 4.68 -1.80
C VAL A 105 9.84 4.97 -2.93
N ARG A 106 10.95 4.22 -3.04
CA ARG A 106 11.94 4.36 -4.13
C ARG A 106 11.31 4.18 -5.51
N LEU A 107 10.53 3.11 -5.70
CA LEU A 107 9.86 2.82 -6.97
C LEU A 107 8.78 3.85 -7.30
N ASN A 108 8.05 4.35 -6.30
CA ASN A 108 7.08 5.43 -6.50
C ASN A 108 7.76 6.74 -6.96
N ALA A 109 8.97 7.05 -6.49
CA ALA A 109 9.71 8.22 -6.96
C ALA A 109 10.03 8.12 -8.47
N ILE A 110 10.34 6.93 -8.98
CA ILE A 110 10.57 6.70 -10.42
C ILE A 110 9.24 6.78 -11.19
N LEU A 111 8.20 6.12 -10.67
CA LEU A 111 6.84 6.09 -11.24
C LEU A 111 6.27 7.51 -11.45
N TYR A 112 6.48 8.39 -10.47
CA TYR A 112 5.92 9.74 -10.47
C TYR A 112 6.89 10.84 -10.88
N ALA A 113 8.09 10.50 -11.34
CA ALA A 113 9.01 11.48 -11.91
C ALA A 113 8.33 12.26 -13.06
N ASP A 114 8.64 13.55 -13.17
CA ASP A 114 8.06 14.42 -14.21
C ASP A 114 8.39 13.95 -15.64
N SER A 115 9.51 13.23 -15.80
CA SER A 115 9.90 12.57 -17.05
C SER A 115 9.03 11.38 -17.44
N THR A 116 8.20 10.86 -16.52
CA THR A 116 7.37 9.68 -16.71
C THR A 116 5.99 10.10 -17.19
N GLY A 117 5.78 10.03 -18.50
CA GLY A 117 4.48 10.27 -19.14
C GLY A 117 3.38 9.30 -18.68
N PRO A 118 2.10 9.61 -18.95
CA PRO A 118 0.95 8.92 -18.37
C PRO A 118 0.86 7.44 -18.74
N ASP A 119 1.18 7.05 -19.97
CA ASP A 119 1.10 5.65 -20.40
C ASP A 119 2.20 4.79 -19.77
N ARG A 120 3.44 5.32 -19.71
CA ARG A 120 4.54 4.67 -19.00
C ARG A 120 4.23 4.51 -17.52
N ARG A 121 3.69 5.56 -16.90
CA ARG A 121 3.26 5.53 -15.50
C ARG A 121 2.21 4.44 -15.26
N ARG A 122 1.24 4.31 -16.17
CA ARG A 122 0.22 3.25 -16.10
C ARG A 122 0.81 1.86 -16.25
N ALA A 123 1.72 1.66 -17.20
CA ALA A 123 2.40 0.37 -17.40
C ALA A 123 3.24 -0.01 -16.16
N MET A 124 4.04 0.93 -15.64
CA MET A 124 4.83 0.76 -14.42
C MET A 124 3.95 0.49 -13.19
N PHE A 125 2.80 1.16 -13.06
CA PHE A 125 1.84 0.88 -12.01
C PHE A 125 1.36 -0.58 -12.06
N TRP A 126 1.00 -1.08 -13.25
CA TRP A 126 0.57 -2.47 -13.42
C TRP A 126 1.67 -3.50 -13.16
N ILE A 127 2.93 -3.16 -13.43
CA ILE A 127 4.08 -3.99 -13.00
C ILE A 127 4.09 -4.15 -11.48
N LEU A 128 3.84 -3.07 -10.73
CA LEU A 128 3.87 -3.13 -9.27
C LEU A 128 2.66 -3.87 -8.67
N GLN A 129 1.56 -3.95 -9.41
CA GLN A 129 0.35 -4.68 -9.00
C GLN A 129 0.44 -6.19 -9.29
N SER A 130 1.42 -6.66 -10.06
CA SER A 130 1.49 -8.08 -10.43
C SER A 130 1.93 -9.02 -9.30
N ALA A 131 2.32 -8.48 -8.14
CA ALA A 131 2.67 -9.25 -6.94
C ALA A 131 1.55 -9.31 -5.89
N ASN A 132 0.34 -8.86 -6.23
CA ASN A 132 -0.84 -8.95 -5.36
C ASN A 132 -1.71 -10.14 -5.72
#